data_AF-A0A5T1UWH0-F1
#
_entry.id   AF-A0A5T1UWH0-F1
#
_cell.length_a   1.000
_cell.length_b   1.000
_cell.length_c   1.000
_cell.angle_alpha   90.00
_cell.angle_beta   90.00
_cell.angle_gamma   90.00
#
_symmetry.space_group_name_H-M   'P 1'
#
loop_
_entity.id
_entity.type
_entity.pdbx_description
1 polymer ?
#
loop_
_entity_poly.entity_id
_entity_poly.type
_entity_poly.pdbx_seq_one_letter_code
_entity_poly.pdbx_strand_id
1 'polypeptide(L)'
;FLEFLIGKFGEYYDDEAKLREIWSDQKNRERFLKALANDGVDEDALKDLREIFQKDCDIYDVLAHLSFNAEIKTRQERVLQVENGEFLKRFQKEKAIKFIEFLLNRYQEYGIKDFDDGLKPLIELSSLGNARELASEFGSLENLKQSFDDLQREIYLN
;
A
#
# COMPACT_ATOMS: atom_id res chain seq x y z
N PHE A 1 -7.54 25.64 5.77
CA PHE A 1 -6.57 24.52 5.93
C PHE A 1 -6.88 23.40 4.93
N LEU A 2 -8.05 22.76 4.97
CA LEU A 2 -8.43 21.73 3.98
C LEU A 2 -8.40 22.22 2.52
N GLU A 3 -8.92 23.42 2.22
CA GLU A 3 -8.84 24.00 0.86
C GLU A 3 -7.40 24.17 0.37
N PHE A 4 -6.48 24.53 1.26
CA PHE A 4 -5.05 24.64 0.95
C PHE A 4 -4.47 23.25 0.62
N LEU A 5 -4.80 22.23 1.41
CA LEU A 5 -4.35 20.86 1.18
C LEU A 5 -4.87 20.30 -0.15
N ILE A 6 -6.16 20.49 -0.44
CA ILE A 6 -6.75 20.07 -1.72
C ILE A 6 -6.07 20.78 -2.89
N GLY A 7 -5.84 22.09 -2.79
CA GLY A 7 -5.09 22.84 -3.79
C GLY A 7 -3.68 22.28 -4.00
N LYS A 8 -2.99 21.91 -2.92
CA LYS A 8 -1.65 21.31 -2.98
C LYS A 8 -1.65 19.92 -3.60
N PHE A 9 -2.61 19.08 -3.24
CA PHE A 9 -2.75 17.74 -3.80
C PHE A 9 -2.97 17.77 -5.32
N GLY A 10 -3.77 18.73 -5.81
CA GLY A 10 -4.01 18.95 -7.24
C GLY A 10 -2.77 19.32 -8.06
N GLU A 11 -1.64 19.70 -7.42
CA GLU A 11 -0.36 19.92 -8.11
C GLU A 11 0.34 18.58 -8.49
N TYR A 12 -0.06 17.46 -7.86
CA TYR A 12 0.60 16.16 -8.01
C TYR A 12 -0.21 15.15 -8.84
N TYR A 13 -1.53 15.25 -8.82
CA TYR A 13 -2.44 14.37 -9.54
C TYR A 13 -3.73 15.11 -9.90
N ASP A 14 -4.35 14.71 -11.00
CA ASP A 14 -5.57 15.29 -11.56
C ASP A 14 -6.77 14.33 -11.50
N ASP A 15 -6.53 13.04 -11.34
CA ASP A 15 -7.55 12.02 -11.12
C ASP A 15 -7.12 10.93 -10.12
N GLU A 16 -8.08 10.09 -9.72
CA GLU A 16 -7.84 9.00 -8.77
C GLU A 16 -6.93 7.91 -9.37
N ALA A 17 -6.94 7.72 -10.69
CA ALA A 17 -6.08 6.73 -11.34
C ALA A 17 -4.60 7.12 -11.19
N LYS A 18 -4.28 8.42 -11.33
CA LYS A 18 -2.94 8.95 -11.14
C LYS A 18 -2.50 8.89 -9.69
N LEU A 19 -3.39 9.23 -8.75
CA LEU A 19 -3.13 9.04 -7.31
C LEU A 19 -2.81 7.56 -7.01
N ARG A 20 -3.60 6.63 -7.55
CA ARG A 20 -3.39 5.18 -7.38
C ARG A 20 -2.07 4.69 -7.97
N GLU A 21 -1.69 5.17 -9.16
CA GLU A 21 -0.40 4.87 -9.79
C GLU A 21 0.79 5.37 -8.95
N ILE A 22 0.67 6.58 -8.39
CA ILE A 22 1.68 7.16 -7.50
C ILE A 22 1.78 6.36 -6.20
N TRP A 23 0.64 6.06 -5.58
CA TRP A 23 0.60 5.53 -4.22
C TRP A 23 0.96 4.05 -4.14
N SER A 24 0.52 3.25 -5.11
CA SER A 24 0.75 1.81 -5.13
C SER A 24 2.17 1.38 -5.51
N ASP A 25 2.98 2.29 -6.05
CA ASP A 25 4.40 2.08 -6.29
C ASP A 25 5.21 2.73 -5.18
N GLN A 26 6.00 1.94 -4.44
CA GLN A 26 6.76 2.42 -3.29
C GLN A 26 7.65 3.63 -3.62
N LYS A 27 8.36 3.61 -4.76
CA LYS A 27 9.29 4.69 -5.11
C LYS A 27 8.55 5.96 -5.47
N ASN A 28 7.41 5.84 -6.16
CA ASN A 28 6.57 7.00 -6.46
C ASN A 28 5.93 7.57 -5.19
N ARG A 29 5.44 6.71 -4.29
CA ARG A 29 4.89 7.11 -2.99
C ARG A 29 5.91 7.86 -2.14
N GLU A 30 7.12 7.33 -2.00
CA GLU A 30 8.22 8.00 -1.28
C GLU A 30 8.54 9.38 -1.86
N ARG A 31 8.61 9.50 -3.19
CA ARG A 31 8.86 10.78 -3.87
C ARG A 31 7.72 11.78 -3.65
N PHE A 32 6.47 11.32 -3.74
CA PHE A 32 5.29 12.12 -3.49
C PHE A 32 5.24 12.64 -2.05
N LEU A 33 5.43 11.76 -1.07
CA LEU A 33 5.47 12.13 0.35
C LEU A 33 6.58 13.13 0.66
N LYS A 34 7.77 12.95 0.06
CA LYS A 34 8.87 13.90 0.21
C LYS A 34 8.55 15.27 -0.41
N ALA A 35 7.88 15.28 -1.56
CA ALA A 35 7.49 16.53 -2.21
C ALA A 35 6.43 17.28 -1.39
N LEU A 36 5.40 16.57 -0.91
CA LEU A 36 4.41 17.11 0.03
C LEU A 36 5.06 17.73 1.28
N ALA A 37 6.04 17.04 1.87
CA ALA A 37 6.74 17.54 3.04
C ALA A 37 7.49 18.85 2.75
N ASN A 38 8.11 18.99 1.57
CA ASN A 38 8.77 20.24 1.16
C ASN A 38 7.77 21.39 0.96
N ASP A 39 6.52 21.07 0.65
CA ASP A 39 5.42 22.03 0.51
C ASP A 39 4.69 22.33 1.84
N GLY A 40 5.18 21.77 2.95
CA GLY A 40 4.63 21.99 4.30
C GLY A 40 3.52 21.02 4.70
N VAL A 41 3.36 19.90 3.99
CA VAL A 41 2.46 18.79 4.34
C VAL A 41 3.30 17.59 4.72
N ASP A 42 3.74 17.55 5.97
CA ASP A 42 4.57 16.47 6.50
C ASP A 42 3.75 15.26 6.99
N GLU A 43 4.45 14.27 7.53
CA GLU A 43 3.84 13.04 8.03
C GLU A 43 2.85 13.28 9.17
N ASP A 44 3.12 14.25 10.06
CA ASP A 44 2.23 14.58 11.16
C ASP A 44 0.93 15.20 10.64
N ALA A 45 1.02 16.11 9.64
CA ALA A 45 -0.16 16.66 8.98
C ALA A 45 -1.02 15.57 8.30
N LEU A 46 -0.40 14.60 7.63
CA LEU A 46 -1.11 13.47 7.02
C LEU A 46 -1.74 12.56 8.07
N LYS A 47 -1.07 12.33 9.20
CA LYS A 47 -1.61 11.55 10.31
C LYS A 47 -2.83 12.23 10.94
N ASP A 48 -2.75 13.54 11.18
CA ASP A 48 -3.86 14.33 11.70
C ASP A 48 -5.07 14.28 10.76
N LEU A 49 -4.85 14.35 9.45
CA LEU A 49 -5.92 14.16 8.46
C LEU A 49 -6.60 12.80 8.62
N ARG A 50 -5.82 11.71 8.71
CA ARG A 50 -6.40 10.38 8.91
C ARG A 50 -7.20 10.29 10.21
N GLU A 51 -6.74 10.89 11.29
CA GLU A 51 -7.46 10.90 12.58
C GLU A 51 -8.78 11.67 12.52
N ILE A 52 -8.89 12.70 11.68
CA ILE A 52 -10.14 13.46 11.46
C ILE A 52 -11.20 12.62 10.74
N PHE A 53 -10.79 11.82 9.74
CA PHE A 53 -11.71 11.04 8.91
C PHE A 53 -12.02 9.67 9.50
N GLN A 54 -11.01 8.79 9.59
CA GLN A 54 -11.17 7.43 10.09
C GLN A 54 -9.82 6.83 10.43
N LYS A 55 -9.62 6.40 11.67
CA LYS A 55 -8.31 5.91 12.14
C LYS A 55 -7.80 4.65 11.41
N ASP A 56 -8.73 3.79 10.97
CA ASP A 56 -8.41 2.47 10.44
C ASP A 56 -8.27 2.43 8.90
N CYS A 57 -8.41 3.57 8.21
CA CYS A 57 -8.14 3.67 6.78
C CYS A 57 -6.65 3.93 6.48
N ASP A 58 -6.26 3.70 5.23
CA ASP A 58 -4.96 4.14 4.74
C ASP A 58 -5.03 5.62 4.35
N ILE A 59 -3.90 6.33 4.41
CA ILE A 59 -3.88 7.76 4.01
C ILE A 59 -4.24 7.92 2.53
N TYR A 60 -4.00 6.91 1.68
CA TYR A 60 -4.53 6.87 0.32
C TYR A 60 -6.03 7.18 0.26
N ASP A 61 -6.83 6.53 1.11
CA ASP A 61 -8.29 6.65 1.11
C ASP A 61 -8.73 8.07 1.47
N VAL A 62 -8.01 8.71 2.40
CA VAL A 62 -8.25 10.11 2.78
C VAL A 62 -7.92 11.06 1.64
N LEU A 63 -6.78 10.84 0.94
CA LEU A 63 -6.38 11.64 -0.21
C LEU A 63 -7.38 11.52 -1.35
N ALA A 64 -7.83 10.29 -1.66
CA ALA A 64 -8.83 10.02 -2.68
C ALA A 64 -10.19 10.65 -2.32
N HIS A 65 -10.61 10.56 -1.06
CA HIS A 65 -11.83 11.19 -0.57
C HIS A 65 -11.78 12.72 -0.67
N LEU A 66 -10.70 13.35 -0.20
CA LEU A 66 -10.54 14.80 -0.23
C LEU A 66 -10.48 15.36 -1.66
N SER A 67 -9.84 14.63 -2.57
CA SER A 67 -9.58 15.13 -3.92
C SER A 67 -10.73 14.80 -4.89
N PHE A 68 -11.39 13.66 -4.70
CA PHE A 68 -12.32 13.09 -5.69
C PHE A 68 -13.65 12.62 -5.09
N ASN A 69 -13.88 12.84 -3.78
CA ASN A 69 -15.07 12.38 -3.07
C ASN A 69 -15.28 10.85 -3.17
N ALA A 70 -14.16 10.09 -3.25
CA ALA A 70 -14.17 8.64 -3.19
C ALA A 70 -14.66 8.13 -1.82
N GLU A 71 -15.19 6.92 -1.78
CA GLU A 71 -15.55 6.24 -0.53
C GLU A 71 -14.27 5.90 0.25
N ILE A 72 -14.25 6.21 1.55
CA ILE A 72 -13.12 5.86 2.42
C ILE A 72 -13.23 4.38 2.78
N LYS A 73 -12.21 3.60 2.43
CA LYS A 73 -12.10 2.20 2.81
C LYS A 73 -11.16 2.02 4.00
N THR A 74 -11.52 1.13 4.89
CA THR A 74 -10.64 0.61 5.94
C THR A 74 -9.55 -0.27 5.33
N ARG A 75 -8.44 -0.43 6.05
CA ARG A 75 -7.39 -1.37 5.65
C ARG A 75 -7.91 -2.81 5.61
N GLN A 76 -8.86 -3.17 6.47
CA GLN A 76 -9.51 -4.49 6.44
C GLN A 76 -10.32 -4.70 5.15
N GLU A 77 -11.10 -3.70 4.71
CA GLU A 77 -11.83 -3.79 3.44
C GLU A 77 -10.89 -3.94 2.24
N ARG A 78 -9.73 -3.26 2.27
CA ARG A 78 -8.69 -3.44 1.25
C ARG A 78 -8.08 -4.84 1.28
N VAL A 79 -7.83 -5.42 2.45
CA VAL A 79 -7.38 -6.82 2.56
C VAL A 79 -8.43 -7.78 2.00
N LEU A 80 -9.69 -7.65 2.43
CA LEU A 80 -10.79 -8.49 1.96
C LEU A 80 -10.97 -8.40 0.45
N GLN A 81 -10.71 -7.24 -0.16
CA GLN A 81 -10.74 -7.07 -1.60
C GLN A 81 -9.67 -7.92 -2.31
N VAL A 82 -8.43 -7.93 -1.79
CA VAL A 82 -7.36 -8.76 -2.35
C VAL A 82 -7.64 -10.25 -2.16
N GLU A 83 -8.13 -10.64 -0.98
CA GLU A 83 -8.45 -12.02 -0.64
C GLU A 83 -9.59 -12.60 -1.50
N ASN A 84 -10.62 -11.79 -1.76
CA ASN A 84 -11.75 -12.18 -2.61
C ASN A 84 -11.48 -11.99 -4.12
N GLY A 85 -10.35 -11.37 -4.47
CA GLY A 85 -9.96 -11.11 -5.84
C GLY A 85 -9.31 -12.31 -6.56
N GLU A 86 -8.80 -12.05 -7.75
CA GLU A 86 -8.09 -13.06 -8.55
C GLU A 86 -6.59 -13.15 -8.22
N PHE A 87 -6.05 -12.20 -7.44
CA PHE A 87 -4.62 -12.10 -7.17
C PHE A 87 -4.05 -13.36 -6.49
N LEU A 88 -4.70 -13.81 -5.41
CA LEU A 88 -4.26 -15.01 -4.69
C LEU A 88 -4.29 -16.28 -5.56
N LYS A 89 -5.19 -16.34 -6.55
CA LYS A 89 -5.32 -17.49 -7.44
C LYS A 89 -4.14 -17.67 -8.40
N ARG A 90 -3.27 -16.65 -8.53
CA ARG A 90 -2.01 -16.74 -9.30
C ARG A 90 -0.99 -17.66 -8.63
N PHE A 91 -1.08 -17.86 -7.32
CA PHE A 91 -0.14 -18.67 -6.55
C PHE A 91 -0.65 -20.09 -6.40
N GLN A 92 0.18 -21.07 -6.76
CA GLN A 92 -0.19 -22.50 -6.70
C GLN A 92 0.34 -23.18 -5.44
N LYS A 93 1.38 -22.63 -4.82
CA LYS A 93 2.06 -23.24 -3.68
C LYS A 93 1.57 -22.64 -2.37
N GLU A 94 1.22 -23.50 -1.43
CA GLU A 94 0.67 -23.11 -0.13
C GLU A 94 1.58 -22.12 0.62
N LYS A 95 2.90 -22.31 0.58
CA LYS A 95 3.84 -21.41 1.24
C LYS A 95 3.86 -20.00 0.60
N ALA A 96 3.68 -19.89 -0.72
CA ALA A 96 3.57 -18.60 -1.38
C ALA A 96 2.28 -17.88 -0.96
N ILE A 97 1.16 -18.60 -0.94
CA ILE A 97 -0.14 -18.06 -0.48
C ILE A 97 -0.01 -17.54 0.97
N LYS A 98 0.51 -18.36 1.89
CA LYS A 98 0.74 -17.96 3.28
C LYS A 98 1.63 -16.74 3.43
N PHE A 99 2.61 -16.56 2.54
CA PHE A 99 3.46 -15.37 2.57
C PHE A 99 2.69 -14.12 2.12
N ILE A 100 1.85 -14.22 1.09
CA ILE A 100 0.98 -13.09 0.69
C ILE A 100 -0.05 -12.77 1.77
N GLU A 101 -0.69 -13.77 2.38
CA GLU A 101 -1.58 -13.59 3.53
C GLU A 101 -0.86 -12.93 4.71
N PHE A 102 0.38 -13.33 5.00
CA PHE A 102 1.22 -12.66 5.99
C PHE A 102 1.41 -11.17 5.67
N LEU A 103 1.74 -10.83 4.42
CA LEU A 103 1.91 -9.44 3.98
C LEU A 103 0.60 -8.64 4.09
N LEU A 104 -0.54 -9.22 3.74
CA LEU A 104 -1.86 -8.59 3.89
C LEU A 104 -2.17 -8.30 5.37
N ASN A 105 -1.86 -9.24 6.27
CA ASN A 105 -2.01 -9.01 7.71
C ASN A 105 -1.08 -7.88 8.20
N ARG A 106 0.16 -7.82 7.72
CA ARG A 106 1.08 -6.70 8.02
C ARG A 106 0.50 -5.36 7.58
N TYR A 107 -0.02 -5.31 6.35
CA TYR A 107 -0.69 -4.11 5.83
C TYR A 107 -1.92 -3.73 6.67
N GLN A 108 -2.77 -4.68 7.06
CA GLN A 108 -3.95 -4.41 7.88
C GLN A 108 -3.59 -3.76 9.21
N GLU A 109 -2.56 -4.28 9.89
CA GLU A 109 -2.16 -3.83 11.22
C GLU A 109 -1.33 -2.55 11.18
N TYR A 110 -0.34 -2.47 10.28
CA TYR A 110 0.69 -1.42 10.28
C TYR A 110 0.58 -0.44 9.10
N GLY A 111 -0.26 -0.74 8.12
CA GLY A 111 -0.44 0.07 6.92
C GLY A 111 0.69 -0.12 5.91
N ILE A 112 0.61 0.59 4.79
CA ILE A 112 1.57 0.41 3.70
C ILE A 112 3.02 0.80 4.07
N LYS A 113 3.20 1.64 5.09
CA LYS A 113 4.54 2.05 5.57
C LYS A 113 5.39 0.90 6.05
N ASP A 114 4.76 -0.19 6.49
CA ASP A 114 5.49 -1.39 6.90
C ASP A 114 6.26 -2.06 5.76
N PHE A 115 5.97 -1.66 4.51
CA PHE A 115 6.58 -2.19 3.31
C PHE A 115 7.77 -1.33 2.86
N ASP A 116 7.99 -0.15 3.47
CA ASP A 116 8.98 0.83 3.00
C ASP A 116 10.43 0.36 3.23
N ASP A 117 10.70 -0.47 4.24
CA ASP A 117 12.00 -1.12 4.45
C ASP A 117 12.27 -2.28 3.46
N GLY A 118 11.28 -2.56 2.60
CA GLY A 118 11.34 -3.54 1.53
C GLY A 118 11.10 -4.98 1.99
N LEU A 119 11.31 -5.90 1.05
CA LEU A 119 10.90 -7.29 1.21
C LEU A 119 11.73 -8.09 2.22
N LYS A 120 13.01 -7.75 2.43
CA LYS A 120 13.93 -8.58 3.23
C LYS A 120 13.50 -8.68 4.71
N PRO A 121 13.22 -7.57 5.42
CA PRO A 121 12.72 -7.63 6.79
C PRO A 121 11.40 -8.43 6.90
N LEU A 122 10.51 -8.29 5.92
CA LEU A 122 9.23 -9.00 5.89
C LEU A 122 9.41 -10.52 5.72
N ILE A 123 10.38 -10.95 4.91
CA ILE A 123 10.77 -12.36 4.81
C ILE A 123 11.24 -12.89 6.18
N GLU A 124 12.12 -12.15 6.86
CA GLU A 124 12.67 -12.54 8.16
C GLU A 124 11.58 -12.62 9.24
N LEU A 125 10.62 -11.68 9.23
CA LEU A 125 9.49 -11.67 10.16
C LEU A 125 8.48 -12.79 9.91
N SER A 126 8.28 -13.21 8.65
CA SER A 126 7.26 -14.21 8.29
C SER A 126 7.48 -15.59 8.92
N SER A 127 8.72 -15.92 9.31
CA SER A 127 9.11 -17.26 9.77
C SER A 127 8.80 -18.39 8.77
N LEU A 128 8.54 -18.07 7.49
CA LEU A 128 8.21 -19.05 6.43
C LEU A 128 9.45 -19.63 5.72
N GLY A 129 10.64 -19.26 6.16
CA GLY A 129 11.92 -19.68 5.60
C GLY A 129 12.80 -18.51 5.23
N ASN A 130 13.95 -18.79 4.63
CA ASN A 130 14.84 -17.75 4.12
C ASN A 130 14.45 -17.28 2.71
N ALA A 131 15.08 -16.20 2.24
CA ALA A 131 14.79 -15.61 0.94
C ALA A 131 14.95 -16.59 -0.25
N ARG A 132 15.88 -17.55 -0.17
CA ARG A 132 16.09 -18.54 -1.25
C ARG A 132 14.96 -19.56 -1.27
N GLU A 133 14.52 -20.02 -0.10
CA GLU A 133 13.40 -20.96 0.02
C GLU A 133 12.12 -20.31 -0.50
N LEU A 134 11.79 -19.11 -0.01
CA LEU A 134 10.62 -18.36 -0.48
C LEU A 134 10.72 -18.07 -1.98
N ALA A 135 11.86 -17.63 -2.51
CA ALA A 135 12.02 -17.42 -3.95
C ALA A 135 11.67 -18.67 -4.77
N SER A 136 11.96 -19.86 -4.27
CA SER A 136 11.59 -21.11 -4.95
C SER A 136 10.09 -21.36 -4.96
N GLU A 137 9.35 -20.86 -3.96
CA GLU A 137 7.89 -20.94 -3.90
C GLU A 137 7.22 -20.09 -4.99
N PHE A 138 7.84 -18.95 -5.33
CA PHE A 138 7.39 -18.03 -6.38
C PHE A 138 8.03 -18.35 -7.75
N GLY A 139 8.89 -19.38 -7.82
CA GLY A 139 9.59 -19.83 -9.03
C GLY A 139 10.94 -19.14 -9.28
N SER A 140 11.10 -17.89 -8.84
CA SER A 140 12.39 -17.18 -8.87
C SER A 140 12.40 -16.03 -7.85
N LEU A 141 13.59 -15.47 -7.57
CA LEU A 141 13.71 -14.27 -6.74
C LEU A 141 13.07 -13.04 -7.41
N GLU A 142 13.11 -12.98 -8.73
CA GLU A 142 12.47 -11.92 -9.52
C GLU A 142 10.94 -11.98 -9.38
N ASN A 143 10.35 -13.17 -9.53
CA ASN A 143 8.92 -13.38 -9.35
C ASN A 143 8.45 -13.06 -7.93
N LEU A 144 9.25 -13.39 -6.91
CA LEU A 144 8.95 -13.04 -5.53
C LEU A 144 8.91 -11.51 -5.33
N LYS A 145 9.90 -10.79 -5.88
CA LYS A 145 9.91 -9.32 -5.84
C LYS A 145 8.75 -8.71 -6.61
N GLN A 146 8.47 -9.22 -7.81
CA GLN A 146 7.35 -8.77 -8.61
C GLN A 146 6.01 -9.02 -7.89
N SER A 147 5.85 -10.16 -7.21
CA SER A 147 4.63 -10.45 -6.44
C SER A 147 4.45 -9.51 -5.25
N PHE A 148 5.55 -9.06 -4.64
CA PHE A 148 5.53 -8.04 -3.59
C PHE A 148 5.10 -6.67 -4.13
N ASP A 149 5.62 -6.26 -5.29
CA ASP A 149 5.23 -5.01 -5.94
C ASP A 149 3.78 -5.07 -6.46
N ASP A 150 3.37 -6.20 -7.04
CA ASP A 150 2.02 -6.43 -7.53
C ASP A 150 1.00 -6.43 -6.38
N LEU A 151 1.35 -6.99 -5.22
CA LEU A 151 0.48 -6.94 -4.04
C LEU A 151 0.19 -5.49 -3.62
N GLN A 152 1.20 -4.61 -3.63
CA GLN A 152 0.99 -3.19 -3.33
C GLN A 152 0.02 -2.53 -4.31
N ARG A 153 0.06 -2.91 -5.60
CA ARG A 153 -0.92 -2.46 -6.60
C ARG A 153 -2.30 -3.03 -6.35
N GLU A 154 -2.39 -4.31 -6.02
CA GLU A 154 -3.64 -5.00 -5.81
C GLU A 154 -4.42 -4.46 -4.61
N ILE A 155 -3.73 -4.11 -3.51
CA ILE A 155 -4.31 -3.48 -2.32
C ILE A 155 -5.14 -2.23 -2.68
N TYR A 156 -4.72 -1.50 -3.72
CA TYR A 156 -5.35 -0.28 -4.16
C TYR A 156 -6.13 -0.40 -5.47
N LEU A 157 -6.33 -1.59 -6.05
CA LEU A 157 -6.88 -1.73 -7.41
C LEU A 157 -8.35 -1.29 -7.57
N ASN A 158 -9.10 -1.21 -6.47
CA ASN A 158 -10.46 -0.68 -6.40
C ASN A 158 -10.64 0.15 -5.14
#